data_AF-A0A7Z1MGJ6-F1
#
_entry.id   AF-A0A7Z1MGJ6-F1
#
_cell.length_a   1.000
_cell.length_b   1.000
_cell.length_c   1.000
_cell.angle_alpha   90.00
_cell.angle_beta   90.00
_cell.angle_gamma   90.00
#
_symmetry.space_group_name_H-M   'P 1'
#
loop_
_entity.id
_entity.type
_entity.pdbx_description
1 polymer ?
#
loop_
_entity_poly.entity_id
_entity_poly.type
_entity_poly.pdbx_seq_one_letter_code
_entity_poly.pdbx_strand_id
1 'polypeptide(L)'
;MKSLFKRILFGLAALVFILPPAMAKVTLEDVYKADEAQRAQDLAEFEQYKRDYSYPLEPAYGSGSPSQVVEFSTGGETTSVITKTLKPTNGWVCALSKVSGYYGRGLKGTDAHVYQSGGYWKLTSGRASCGGCAVSAKAVCWEVD
;
A
#
# COMPACT_ATOMS: atom_id res chain seq x y z
N MET A 1 10.93 -78.06 12.61
CA MET A 1 10.30 -77.04 11.74
C MET A 1 10.07 -75.67 12.42
N LYS A 2 9.77 -75.57 13.73
CA LYS A 2 9.50 -74.27 14.41
C LYS A 2 10.70 -73.29 14.51
N SER A 3 11.93 -73.79 14.45
CA SER A 3 13.16 -72.97 14.58
C SER A 3 13.55 -72.26 13.27
N LEU A 4 13.30 -72.88 12.11
CA LEU A 4 13.60 -72.32 10.78
C LEU A 4 12.69 -71.13 10.43
N PHE A 5 11.40 -71.21 10.79
CA PHE A 5 10.43 -70.13 10.56
C PHE A 5 10.80 -68.85 11.34
N LYS A 6 11.29 -68.96 12.58
CA LYS A 6 11.76 -67.81 13.36
C LYS A 6 12.98 -67.13 12.73
N ARG A 7 13.91 -67.90 12.15
CA ARG A 7 15.13 -67.34 11.53
C ARG A 7 14.83 -66.59 10.24
N ILE A 8 13.86 -67.05 9.45
CA ILE A 8 13.42 -66.38 8.22
C ILE A 8 12.66 -65.09 8.56
N LEU A 9 11.79 -65.11 9.58
CA LEU A 9 11.05 -63.93 10.02
C LEU A 9 11.98 -62.82 10.58
N PHE A 10 13.01 -63.20 11.34
CA PHE A 10 14.02 -62.26 11.82
C PHE A 10 14.93 -61.72 10.70
N GLY A 11 15.26 -62.55 9.69
CA GLY A 11 16.02 -62.10 8.52
C GLY A 11 15.26 -61.09 7.65
N LEU A 12 13.93 -61.26 7.51
CA LEU A 12 13.07 -60.33 6.77
C LEU A 12 12.86 -59.01 7.52
N ALA A 13 12.72 -59.06 8.86
CA ALA A 13 12.62 -57.85 9.68
C ALA A 13 13.92 -57.02 9.66
N ALA A 14 15.09 -57.65 9.59
CA ALA A 14 16.38 -56.96 9.47
C ALA A 14 16.60 -56.31 8.09
N LEU A 15 15.98 -56.85 7.03
CA LEU A 15 16.11 -56.30 5.67
C LEU A 15 15.37 -54.96 5.50
N VAL A 16 14.30 -54.73 6.27
CA VAL A 16 13.52 -53.46 6.23
C VAL A 16 14.31 -52.30 6.86
N PHE A 17 15.24 -52.58 7.77
CA PHE A 17 16.06 -51.56 8.44
C PHE A 17 17.32 -51.14 7.66
N ILE A 18 17.67 -51.82 6.56
CA ILE A 18 18.87 -51.53 5.75
C ILE A 18 18.55 -50.64 4.54
N LEU A 19 17.27 -50.40 4.23
CA LEU A 19 16.90 -49.43 3.22
C LEU A 19 17.09 -48.03 3.79
N PRO A 20 18.04 -47.21 3.26
CA PRO A 20 18.14 -45.82 3.68
C PRO A 20 16.80 -45.14 3.39
N PRO A 21 16.33 -44.21 4.26
CA PRO A 21 15.17 -43.41 3.92
C PRO A 21 15.50 -42.71 2.61
N ALA A 22 14.73 -42.98 1.56
CA ALA A 22 14.75 -42.18 0.36
C ALA A 22 14.27 -40.78 0.75
N MET A 23 15.20 -39.96 1.23
CA MET A 23 14.99 -38.55 1.48
C MET A 23 14.84 -37.95 0.10
N ALA A 24 13.60 -37.84 -0.37
CA ALA A 24 13.28 -37.15 -1.61
C ALA A 24 13.86 -35.74 -1.49
N LYS A 25 14.91 -35.47 -2.28
CA LYS A 25 15.54 -34.16 -2.33
C LYS A 25 14.51 -33.21 -2.92
N VAL A 26 13.92 -32.35 -2.09
CA VAL A 26 13.05 -31.27 -2.55
C VAL A 26 13.90 -30.40 -3.46
N THR A 27 13.58 -30.41 -4.75
CA THR A 27 14.23 -29.57 -5.75
C THR A 27 13.51 -28.22 -5.81
N LEU A 28 14.18 -27.22 -6.38
CA LEU A 28 13.59 -25.89 -6.55
C LEU A 28 12.33 -25.97 -7.44
N GLU A 29 12.34 -26.92 -8.36
CA GLU A 29 11.29 -27.27 -9.30
C GLU A 29 10.06 -27.87 -8.59
N ASP A 30 10.26 -28.61 -7.49
CA ASP A 30 9.16 -29.12 -6.66
C ASP A 30 8.48 -27.99 -5.90
N VAL A 31 9.25 -26.98 -5.45
CA VAL A 31 8.71 -25.77 -4.82
C VAL A 31 7.91 -24.95 -5.83
N TYR A 32 8.44 -24.76 -7.05
CA TYR A 32 7.71 -24.01 -8.09
C TYR A 32 6.43 -24.70 -8.54
N LYS A 33 6.42 -26.03 -8.64
CA LYS A 33 5.19 -26.79 -8.94
C LYS A 33 4.17 -26.71 -7.81
N ALA A 34 4.62 -26.69 -6.55
CA ALA A 34 3.73 -26.53 -5.41
C ALA A 34 3.12 -25.12 -5.33
N ASP A 35 3.87 -24.09 -5.78
CA ASP A 35 3.50 -22.68 -5.72
C ASP A 35 2.68 -22.19 -6.93
N GLU A 36 2.67 -22.95 -8.04
CA GLU A 36 2.02 -22.56 -9.30
C GLU A 36 0.53 -22.22 -9.15
N ALA A 37 -0.19 -22.98 -8.33
CA ALA A 37 -1.61 -22.76 -8.07
C ALA A 37 -1.87 -21.48 -7.25
N GLN A 38 -1.00 -21.19 -6.28
CA GLN A 38 -1.09 -19.99 -5.43
C GLN A 38 -0.74 -18.74 -6.25
N ARG A 39 0.32 -18.83 -7.05
CA ARG A 39 0.79 -17.76 -7.92
C ARG A 39 -0.29 -17.30 -8.92
N ALA A 40 -1.05 -18.23 -9.49
CA ALA A 40 -2.14 -17.89 -10.39
C ALA A 40 -3.26 -17.09 -9.69
N GLN A 41 -3.56 -17.43 -8.43
CA GLN A 41 -4.54 -16.70 -7.61
C GLN A 41 -4.03 -15.30 -7.26
N ASP A 42 -2.77 -15.18 -6.82
CA ASP A 42 -2.15 -13.90 -6.47
C ASP A 42 -2.10 -12.95 -7.67
N LEU A 43 -1.84 -13.46 -8.88
CA LEU A 43 -1.88 -12.67 -10.11
C LEU A 43 -3.30 -12.18 -10.43
N ALA A 44 -4.31 -13.03 -10.29
CA ALA A 44 -5.70 -12.66 -10.54
C ALA A 44 -6.21 -11.62 -9.52
N GLU A 45 -5.84 -11.76 -8.24
CA GLU A 45 -6.15 -10.81 -7.17
C GLU A 45 -5.44 -9.47 -7.41
N PHE A 46 -4.16 -9.50 -7.82
CA PHE A 46 -3.42 -8.29 -8.17
C PHE A 46 -4.02 -7.55 -9.38
N GLU A 47 -4.55 -8.27 -10.38
CA GLU A 47 -5.26 -7.64 -11.50
C GLU A 47 -6.59 -7.00 -11.09
N GLN A 48 -7.34 -7.63 -10.18
CA GLN A 48 -8.53 -7.02 -9.60
C GLN A 48 -8.18 -5.79 -8.76
N TYR A 49 -7.19 -5.89 -7.87
CA TYR A 49 -6.68 -4.75 -7.10
C TYR A 49 -6.28 -3.59 -8.01
N LYS A 50 -5.58 -3.87 -9.11
CA LYS A 50 -5.30 -2.85 -10.12
C LYS A 50 -6.59 -2.25 -10.66
N ARG A 51 -7.57 -3.02 -11.13
CA ARG A 51 -8.82 -2.44 -11.67
C ARG A 51 -9.56 -1.57 -10.66
N ASP A 52 -9.62 -2.00 -9.40
CA ASP A 52 -10.39 -1.32 -8.36
C ASP A 52 -9.69 -0.04 -7.86
N TYR A 53 -8.35 0.02 -7.93
CA TYR A 53 -7.56 1.11 -7.36
C TYR A 53 -6.64 1.84 -8.36
N SER A 54 -6.65 1.48 -9.65
CA SER A 54 -5.81 2.14 -10.68
C SER A 54 -6.40 3.44 -11.22
N TYR A 55 -7.67 3.73 -10.93
CA TYR A 55 -8.25 5.00 -11.36
C TYR A 55 -7.76 6.12 -10.44
N PRO A 56 -7.04 7.13 -10.96
CA PRO A 56 -6.88 8.36 -10.21
C PRO A 56 -8.28 8.89 -9.88
N LEU A 57 -8.46 9.38 -8.65
CA LEU A 57 -9.65 10.11 -8.24
C LEU A 57 -9.67 11.45 -9.00
N GLU A 58 -9.96 11.39 -10.30
CA GLU A 58 -10.20 12.57 -11.11
C GLU A 58 -11.64 13.00 -10.84
N PRO A 59 -11.89 14.31 -10.59
CA PRO A 59 -13.24 14.80 -10.46
C PRO A 59 -14.01 14.48 -11.75
N ALA A 60 -15.29 14.15 -11.61
CA ALA A 60 -16.15 13.91 -12.76
C ALA A 60 -16.14 15.16 -13.64
N TYR A 61 -15.58 15.06 -14.85
CA TYR A 61 -15.70 16.10 -15.88
C TYR A 61 -17.16 16.09 -16.36
N GLY A 62 -18.02 16.76 -15.59
CA GLY A 62 -19.38 17.09 -16.01
C GLY A 62 -19.30 18.05 -17.18
N SER A 63 -19.96 17.71 -18.29
CA SER A 63 -20.11 18.56 -19.46
C SER A 63 -21.03 19.74 -19.15
N GLY A 64 -20.51 20.78 -18.48
CA GLY A 64 -21.27 21.96 -18.13
C GLY A 64 -20.36 23.07 -17.63
N SER A 65 -20.12 24.08 -18.48
CA SER A 65 -19.30 25.27 -18.21
C SER A 65 -17.83 24.98 -17.83
N PRO A 66 -16.88 25.92 -18.03
CA PRO A 66 -15.52 25.73 -17.55
C PRO A 66 -15.54 25.71 -16.02
N SER A 67 -15.61 24.52 -15.42
CA SER A 67 -15.52 24.29 -13.98
C SER A 67 -14.30 25.07 -13.46
N GLN A 68 -14.52 26.03 -12.57
CA GLN A 68 -13.44 26.89 -12.12
C GLN A 68 -12.46 26.05 -11.28
N VAL A 69 -11.19 26.00 -11.72
CA VAL A 69 -10.10 25.38 -10.96
C VAL A 69 -9.34 26.47 -10.23
N VAL A 70 -9.20 26.33 -8.91
CA VAL A 70 -8.45 27.29 -8.08
C VAL A 70 -7.36 26.58 -7.31
N GLU A 71 -6.13 27.07 -7.47
CA GLU A 71 -4.96 26.56 -6.75
C GLU A 71 -4.69 27.38 -5.49
N PHE A 72 -4.33 26.67 -4.43
CA PHE A 72 -3.89 27.25 -3.17
C PHE A 72 -2.53 26.69 -2.78
N SER A 73 -1.72 27.50 -2.10
CA SER A 73 -0.41 27.12 -1.59
C SER A 73 -0.24 27.63 -0.17
N THR A 74 0.35 26.85 0.74
CA THR A 74 0.75 27.34 2.06
C THR A 74 2.00 28.22 2.01
N GLY A 75 2.67 28.32 0.86
CA GLY A 75 3.83 29.17 0.63
C GLY A 75 5.11 28.36 0.48
N GLY A 76 6.25 28.97 0.86
CA GLY A 76 7.52 28.25 0.96
C GLY A 76 7.51 27.22 2.08
N GLU A 77 8.48 26.31 2.04
CA GLU A 77 8.66 25.32 3.10
C GLU A 77 8.90 26.01 4.44
N THR A 78 8.15 25.61 5.47
CA THR A 78 8.26 26.19 6.81
C THR A 78 8.21 25.13 7.89
N THR A 79 8.84 25.40 9.03
CA THR A 79 8.79 24.57 10.24
C THR A 79 7.51 24.79 11.05
N SER A 80 6.75 25.84 10.73
CA SER A 80 5.49 26.18 11.40
C SER A 80 4.30 25.44 10.79
N VAL A 81 3.27 25.21 11.60
CA VAL A 81 1.96 24.77 11.10
C VAL A 81 1.24 25.96 10.48
N ILE A 82 0.86 25.83 9.21
CA ILE A 82 0.07 26.80 8.48
C ILE A 82 -1.26 26.14 8.11
N THR A 83 -2.36 26.80 8.46
CA THR A 83 -3.70 26.44 7.98
C THR A 83 -4.24 27.55 7.11
N LYS A 84 -4.72 27.20 5.91
CA LYS A 84 -5.40 28.11 4.99
C LYS A 84 -6.84 27.66 4.76
N THR A 85 -7.76 28.61 4.85
CA THR A 85 -9.13 28.43 4.34
C THR A 85 -9.10 28.46 2.82
N LEU A 86 -9.78 27.49 2.20
CA LEU A 86 -9.87 27.34 0.75
C LEU A 86 -11.23 27.86 0.26
N LYS A 87 -12.10 26.97 -0.20
CA LYS A 87 -13.45 27.25 -0.70
C LYS A 87 -14.53 26.71 0.25
N PRO A 88 -15.77 27.21 0.18
CA PRO A 88 -16.91 26.61 0.89
C PRO A 88 -17.08 25.13 0.53
N THR A 89 -17.67 24.31 1.41
CA THR A 89 -17.97 22.90 1.07
C THR A 89 -19.19 22.76 0.16
N ASN A 90 -19.97 23.83 -0.01
CA ASN A 90 -21.10 23.87 -0.94
C ASN A 90 -20.62 24.28 -2.33
N GLY A 91 -20.84 23.41 -3.33
CA GLY A 91 -20.47 23.65 -4.72
C GLY A 91 -18.97 23.53 -5.02
N TRP A 92 -18.15 23.05 -4.06
CA TRP A 92 -16.71 22.85 -4.29
C TRP A 92 -16.19 21.58 -3.64
N VAL A 93 -15.24 20.95 -4.30
CA VAL A 93 -14.40 19.87 -3.75
C VAL A 93 -12.95 20.30 -3.83
N CYS A 94 -12.19 20.10 -2.76
CA CYS A 94 -10.77 20.41 -2.72
C CYS A 94 -9.96 19.15 -2.37
N ALA A 95 -8.80 18.99 -3.02
CA ALA A 95 -7.86 17.93 -2.73
C ALA A 95 -6.43 18.46 -2.62
N LEU A 96 -5.60 17.70 -1.90
CA LEU A 96 -4.17 17.95 -1.81
C LEU A 96 -3.53 17.64 -3.17
N SER A 97 -2.78 18.58 -3.75
CA SER A 97 -2.19 18.43 -5.08
C SER A 97 -0.67 18.23 -5.04
N LYS A 98 0.01 18.84 -4.07
CA LYS A 98 1.45 18.68 -3.89
C LYS A 98 1.83 18.85 -2.42
N VAL A 99 2.79 18.05 -1.99
CA VAL A 99 3.51 18.24 -0.72
C VAL A 99 4.98 18.32 -1.05
N SER A 100 5.67 19.31 -0.49
CA SER A 100 7.12 19.47 -0.58
C SER A 100 7.69 19.78 0.79
N GLY A 101 8.95 19.44 1.01
CA GLY A 101 9.58 19.64 2.29
C GLY A 101 10.88 18.88 2.41
N TYR A 102 11.63 19.20 3.46
CA TYR A 102 12.83 18.47 3.83
C TYR A 102 12.67 17.85 5.22
N TYR A 103 13.31 16.69 5.38
CA TYR A 103 13.30 15.94 6.63
C TYR A 103 14.49 16.31 7.50
N GLY A 104 14.22 16.51 8.79
CA GLY A 104 15.25 16.59 9.83
C GLY A 104 15.76 15.20 10.25
N ARG A 105 16.83 15.15 11.04
CA ARG A 105 17.41 13.87 11.50
C ARG A 105 16.39 13.09 12.36
N GLY A 106 16.11 11.86 11.95
CA GLY A 106 15.61 10.81 12.85
C GLY A 106 14.10 10.65 13.02
N LEU A 107 13.24 11.47 12.40
CA LEU A 107 11.78 11.29 12.48
C LEU A 107 11.11 11.46 11.12
N LYS A 108 10.25 10.50 10.78
CA LYS A 108 9.51 10.48 9.51
C LYS A 108 8.23 11.29 9.62
N GLY A 109 8.09 12.29 8.78
CA GLY A 109 6.78 12.74 8.33
C GLY A 109 6.76 14.18 7.84
N THR A 110 6.10 14.35 6.71
CA THR A 110 5.52 15.62 6.25
C THR A 110 4.03 15.53 6.59
N ASP A 111 3.48 16.44 7.40
CA ASP A 111 2.04 16.49 7.64
C ASP A 111 1.41 17.57 6.77
N ALA A 112 0.58 17.12 5.83
CA ALA A 112 -0.20 17.99 4.98
C ALA A 112 -1.50 17.29 4.62
N HIS A 113 -2.62 18.00 4.80
CA HIS A 113 -3.94 17.43 4.56
C HIS A 113 -4.95 18.52 4.19
N VAL A 114 -5.88 18.14 3.32
CA VAL A 114 -7.07 18.92 3.00
C VAL A 114 -8.27 18.29 3.69
N TYR A 115 -9.07 19.09 4.39
CA TYR A 115 -10.17 18.62 5.23
C TYR A 115 -11.29 19.65 5.33
N GLN A 116 -12.46 19.22 5.79
CA GLN A 116 -13.64 20.06 5.96
C GLN A 116 -13.75 20.53 7.41
N SER A 117 -14.02 21.82 7.63
CA SER A 117 -14.26 22.38 8.96
C SER A 117 -14.98 23.71 8.87
N GLY A 118 -16.12 23.83 9.57
CA GLY A 118 -16.90 25.08 9.64
C GLY A 118 -17.54 25.52 8.32
N GLY A 119 -17.91 24.57 7.45
CA GLY A 119 -18.52 24.86 6.14
C GLY A 119 -17.51 25.22 5.04
N TYR A 120 -16.21 25.08 5.31
CA TYR A 120 -15.14 25.33 4.34
C TYR A 120 -14.18 24.15 4.26
N TRP A 121 -13.58 24.01 3.09
CA TRP A 121 -12.35 23.26 2.90
C TRP A 121 -11.17 24.04 3.48
N LYS A 122 -10.24 23.32 4.11
CA LYS A 122 -9.02 23.86 4.69
C LYS A 122 -7.83 23.03 4.25
N LEU A 123 -6.71 23.69 4.03
CA LEU A 123 -5.40 23.08 3.80
C LEU A 123 -4.53 23.35 5.03
N THR A 124 -4.07 22.29 5.67
CA THR A 124 -3.01 22.39 6.68
C THR A 124 -1.71 21.84 6.11
N SER A 125 -0.60 22.51 6.37
CA SER A 125 0.75 21.97 6.21
C SER A 125 1.57 22.27 7.46
N GLY A 126 2.26 21.27 8.00
CA GLY A 126 3.02 21.49 9.22
C GLY A 126 3.59 20.24 9.87
N ARG A 127 3.89 20.39 11.17
CA ARG A 127 4.81 19.58 11.96
C ARG A 127 4.34 18.13 12.18
N ALA A 128 4.82 17.21 11.35
CA ALA A 128 4.87 15.80 11.72
C ALA A 128 6.10 15.54 12.60
N SER A 129 6.00 15.88 13.89
CA SER A 129 6.88 15.47 15.01
C SER A 129 8.42 15.53 14.84
N CYS A 130 8.98 16.02 13.73
CA CYS A 130 10.39 15.91 13.42
C CYS A 130 11.14 17.23 13.67
N GLY A 131 12.26 17.15 14.38
CA GLY A 131 13.08 18.29 14.77
C GLY A 131 13.72 18.96 13.55
N GLY A 132 13.19 20.11 13.15
CA GLY A 132 13.73 20.92 12.06
C GLY A 132 13.18 20.62 10.67
N CYS A 133 12.11 19.85 10.52
CA CYS A 133 11.46 19.66 9.22
C CYS A 133 10.76 20.92 8.75
N ALA A 134 10.87 21.21 7.46
CA ALA A 134 10.05 22.23 6.83
C ALA A 134 9.15 21.60 5.77
N VAL A 135 7.88 21.98 5.76
CA VAL A 135 6.86 21.44 4.87
C VAL A 135 6.12 22.59 4.21
N SER A 136 5.77 22.40 2.94
CA SER A 136 4.82 23.22 2.18
C SER A 136 3.84 22.31 1.47
N ALA A 137 2.63 22.81 1.25
CA ALA A 137 1.60 22.07 0.56
C ALA A 137 0.83 22.95 -0.41
N LYS A 138 0.29 22.32 -1.44
CA LYS A 138 -0.66 22.90 -2.38
C LYS A 138 -1.94 22.10 -2.39
N ALA A 139 -3.05 22.79 -2.64
CA ALA A 139 -4.35 22.19 -2.86
C ALA A 139 -4.94 22.73 -4.15
N VAL A 140 -5.77 21.91 -4.79
CA VAL A 140 -6.59 22.30 -5.92
C VAL A 140 -8.05 22.16 -5.50
N CYS A 141 -8.87 23.13 -5.87
CA CYS A 141 -10.31 23.08 -5.69
C CYS A 141 -11.00 23.16 -7.04
N TRP A 142 -12.02 22.32 -7.22
CA TRP A 142 -12.90 22.28 -8.38
C TRP A 142 -14.31 22.66 -7.93
N GLU A 143 -14.98 23.47 -8.74
CA GLU A 143 -16.41 23.67 -8.62
C GLU A 143 -17.15 22.37 -8.99
N VAL A 144 -18.18 22.03 -8.21
CA VAL A 144 -19.04 20.85 -8.43
C VAL A 144 -20.49 21.31 -8.43
N ASP A 145 -21.28 20.79 -9.36
CA ASP A 145 -22.71 21.09 -9.53
C ASP A 145 -23.61 20.34 -8.52
#